data_AF-A0A359IME2-F1
#
_entry.id   AF-A0A359IME2-F1
#
_cell.length_a   1.000
_cell.length_b   1.000
_cell.length_c   1.000
_cell.angle_alpha   90.00
_cell.angle_beta   90.00
_cell.angle_gamma   90.00
#
_symmetry.space_group_name_H-M   'P 1'
#
loop_
_entity.id
_entity.type
_entity.pdbx_description
1 polymer ?
#
loop_
_entity_poly.entity_id
_entity_poly.type
_entity_poly.pdbx_seq_one_letter_code
_entity_poly.pdbx_strand_id
1 'polypeptide(L)'
;MEKKRITYIIQTVQTTHPPYANIIKYSHGIEGDISHCDVDDFLNEMKKVAEESYRVLKKDKYCAILIGDTRKNKHMIPLGFKTMEVFQSAGFLLKETIIKQQHNCQANGFWYNSSVKHNFLLIAHEYLFVFRKPE
;
A
#
# COMPACT_ATOMS: atom_id res chain seq x y z
N MET A 1 -23.16 24.79 -3.75
CA MET A 1 -21.77 24.30 -3.79
C MET A 1 -21.71 23.14 -4.76
N GLU A 2 -21.08 23.36 -5.90
CA GLU A 2 -21.07 22.43 -7.02
C GLU A 2 -20.17 21.23 -6.69
N LYS A 3 -20.78 20.04 -6.58
CA LYS A 3 -20.04 18.78 -6.40
C LYS A 3 -19.26 18.51 -7.70
N LYS A 4 -18.04 19.05 -7.81
CA LYS A 4 -17.08 18.67 -8.86
C LYS A 4 -16.96 17.14 -8.78
N ARG A 5 -17.41 16.44 -9.82
CA ARG A 5 -17.17 15.00 -9.97
C ARG A 5 -15.65 14.79 -10.03
N ILE A 6 -15.08 14.36 -8.92
CA ILE A 6 -13.69 13.93 -8.85
C ILE A 6 -13.68 12.53 -9.44
N THR A 7 -13.12 12.38 -10.62
CA THR A 7 -12.76 11.06 -11.16
C THR A 7 -11.53 10.62 -10.38
N TYR A 8 -11.73 9.70 -9.44
CA TYR A 8 -10.63 9.03 -8.74
C TYR A 8 -10.26 7.77 -9.51
N ILE A 9 -8.98 7.59 -9.78
CA ILE A 9 -8.42 6.24 -9.89
C ILE A 9 -8.09 5.85 -8.46
N ILE A 10 -8.89 4.97 -7.88
CA ILE A 10 -8.66 4.41 -6.54
C ILE A 10 -7.89 3.12 -6.74
N GLN A 11 -6.60 3.14 -6.44
CA GLN A 11 -5.80 1.92 -6.37
C GLN A 11 -5.67 1.53 -4.89
N THR A 12 -6.42 0.51 -4.47
CA THR A 12 -6.29 -0.05 -3.13
C THR A 12 -5.30 -1.20 -3.18
N VAL A 13 -4.14 -1.05 -2.56
CA VAL A 13 -3.21 -2.15 -2.31
C VAL A 13 -3.27 -2.46 -0.83
N GLN A 14 -4.22 -3.31 -0.46
CA GLN A 14 -4.39 -3.72 0.92
C GLN A 14 -3.41 -4.86 1.21
N THR A 15 -2.28 -4.54 1.83
CA THR A 15 -1.31 -5.54 2.34
C THR A 15 -1.79 -6.20 3.63
N THR A 16 -3.08 -6.09 3.96
CA THR A 16 -3.65 -6.62 5.21
C THR A 16 -4.27 -7.99 4.98
N HIS A 17 -3.43 -8.94 4.64
CA HIS A 17 -3.36 -10.09 5.52
C HIS A 17 -1.92 -10.18 5.96
N PRO A 18 -1.65 -10.67 7.17
CA PRO A 18 -0.40 -11.36 7.39
C PRO A 18 -0.57 -12.81 6.89
N PRO A 19 -0.32 -13.16 5.61
CA PRO A 19 0.04 -14.51 5.24
C PRO A 19 1.56 -14.70 5.42
N TYR A 20 2.17 -14.07 6.43
CA TYR A 20 3.61 -14.20 6.69
C TYR A 20 3.90 -14.79 8.07
N ALA A 21 2.86 -15.26 8.77
CA ALA A 21 3.03 -16.36 9.72
C ALA A 21 2.75 -17.64 8.93
N ASN A 22 3.83 -18.32 8.55
CA ASN A 22 4.06 -19.69 8.09
C ASN A 22 3.01 -20.80 8.44
N ILE A 23 1.70 -20.55 8.47
CA ILE A 23 0.70 -21.41 9.13
C ILE A 23 -0.36 -21.99 8.17
N ILE A 24 -0.57 -21.42 6.98
CA ILE A 24 -1.39 -22.10 5.94
C ILE A 24 -0.73 -21.99 4.57
N LYS A 25 -0.17 -23.10 4.11
CA LYS A 25 0.26 -23.32 2.71
C LYS A 25 -1.00 -23.47 1.85
N TYR A 26 -1.37 -22.44 1.10
CA TYR A 26 -2.55 -22.50 0.23
C TYR A 26 -2.27 -23.11 -1.15
N SER A 27 -1.02 -23.37 -1.53
CA SER A 27 -0.72 -24.22 -2.69
C SER A 27 0.71 -24.75 -2.69
N HIS A 28 0.90 -25.94 -3.28
CA HIS A 28 2.20 -26.47 -3.66
C HIS A 28 2.50 -26.02 -5.11
N GLY A 29 3.45 -25.10 -5.27
CA GLY A 29 4.14 -24.88 -6.55
C GLY A 29 3.25 -24.38 -7.70
N ILE A 30 2.76 -23.15 -7.61
CA ILE A 30 2.16 -22.45 -8.75
C ILE A 30 3.15 -21.38 -9.22
N GLU A 31 3.53 -21.45 -10.49
CA GLU A 31 4.31 -20.41 -11.16
C GLU A 31 3.44 -19.15 -11.29
N GLY A 32 3.78 -18.08 -10.56
CA GLY A 32 2.98 -16.85 -10.45
C GLY A 32 2.51 -16.47 -9.04
N ASP A 33 2.95 -17.17 -7.99
CA ASP A 33 2.64 -16.82 -6.61
C ASP A 33 3.40 -15.56 -6.13
N ILE A 34 2.67 -14.45 -6.00
CA ILE A 34 3.17 -13.13 -5.58
C ILE A 34 3.35 -13.00 -4.05
N SER A 35 3.06 -14.04 -3.26
CA SER A 35 3.30 -14.04 -1.81
C SER A 35 4.78 -14.04 -1.42
N HIS A 36 5.70 -14.12 -2.40
CA HIS A 36 7.14 -14.02 -2.21
C HIS A 36 7.77 -12.75 -2.81
N CYS A 37 7.00 -11.83 -3.38
CA CYS A 37 7.56 -10.66 -4.06
C CYS A 37 8.47 -9.86 -3.13
N ASP A 38 9.72 -9.65 -3.55
CA ASP A 38 10.59 -8.71 -2.85
C ASP A 38 9.99 -7.31 -2.98
N VAL A 39 10.32 -6.43 -2.04
CA VAL A 39 9.83 -5.05 -2.04
C VAL A 39 10.13 -4.36 -3.37
N ASP A 40 11.26 -4.72 -3.99
CA ASP A 40 11.68 -4.16 -5.26
C ASP A 40 10.81 -4.65 -6.43
N ASP A 41 10.40 -5.92 -6.44
CA ASP A 41 9.46 -6.45 -7.46
C ASP A 41 8.10 -5.76 -7.35
N PHE A 42 7.61 -5.58 -6.13
CA PHE A 42 6.39 -4.83 -5.89
C PHE A 42 6.49 -3.39 -6.43
N LEU A 43 7.59 -2.69 -6.14
CA LEU A 43 7.80 -1.33 -6.62
C LEU A 43 7.94 -1.26 -8.15
N ASN A 44 8.55 -2.27 -8.77
CA ASN A 44 8.63 -2.39 -10.23
C ASN A 44 7.25 -2.52 -10.88
N GLU A 45 6.35 -3.32 -10.31
CA GLU A 45 4.97 -3.39 -10.80
C GLU A 45 4.19 -2.10 -10.51
N MET A 46 4.38 -1.49 -9.34
CA MET A 46 3.75 -0.21 -9.01
C MET A 46 4.22 0.92 -9.93
N LYS A 47 5.44 0.85 -10.46
CA LYS A 47 5.92 1.81 -11.48
C LYS A 47 5.07 1.75 -12.73
N LYS A 48 4.79 0.55 -13.25
CA LYS A 48 3.91 0.37 -14.43
C LYS A 48 2.50 0.91 -14.14
N VAL A 49 1.97 0.63 -12.95
CA VAL A 49 0.66 1.14 -12.51
C VAL A 49 0.66 2.67 -12.45
N ALA A 50 1.72 3.28 -11.92
CA ALA A 50 1.86 4.73 -11.82
C ALA A 50 1.92 5.39 -13.21
N GLU A 51 2.73 4.85 -14.11
CA GLU A 51 2.88 5.34 -15.50
C GLU A 51 1.55 5.25 -16.27
N GLU A 52 0.86 4.11 -16.19
CA GLU A 52 -0.44 3.94 -16.85
C GLU A 52 -1.53 4.80 -16.23
N SER A 53 -1.55 4.91 -14.90
CA SER A 53 -2.47 5.81 -14.18
C SER A 53 -2.24 7.26 -14.61
N TYR A 54 -0.97 7.67 -14.75
CA TYR A 54 -0.63 9.00 -15.24
C TYR A 54 -1.07 9.21 -16.68
N ARG A 55 -0.86 8.22 -17.55
CA ARG A 55 -1.24 8.28 -18.98
C ARG A 55 -2.74 8.48 -19.16
N VAL A 56 -3.58 7.71 -18.45
CA VAL A 56 -5.03 7.72 -18.63
C VAL A 56 -5.73 8.86 -17.87
N LEU A 57 -5.13 9.35 -16.79
CA LEU A 57 -5.74 10.42 -16.00
C LEU A 57 -5.71 11.76 -16.76
N LYS A 58 -6.83 12.48 -16.75
CA LYS A 58 -6.92 13.82 -17.34
C LYS A 58 -6.12 14.83 -16.50
N LYS A 59 -5.65 15.90 -17.14
CA LYS A 59 -5.01 17.04 -16.47
C LYS A 59 -5.90 17.60 -15.35
N ASP A 60 -5.29 18.04 -14.26
CA ASP A 60 -5.97 18.55 -13.05
C ASP A 60 -6.95 17.58 -12.38
N LYS A 61 -6.80 16.28 -12.63
CA LYS A 61 -7.50 15.22 -11.90
C LYS A 61 -6.59 14.54 -10.89
N TYR A 62 -7.21 13.73 -10.06
CA TYR A 62 -6.60 13.16 -8.87
C TYR A 62 -6.50 11.64 -8.95
N CYS A 63 -5.39 11.12 -8.44
CA CYS A 63 -5.18 9.69 -8.20
C CYS A 63 -5.00 9.50 -6.70
N ALA A 64 -5.61 8.46 -6.12
CA ALA A 64 -5.49 8.18 -4.70
C ALA A 64 -5.05 6.73 -4.49
N ILE A 65 -4.11 6.54 -3.57
CA ILE A 65 -3.53 5.22 -3.25
C ILE A 65 -3.62 5.00 -1.76
N LEU A 66 -4.28 3.92 -1.36
CA LEU A 66 -4.28 3.42 0.01
C LEU A 66 -3.24 2.31 0.12
N ILE A 67 -2.25 2.50 1.00
CA ILE A 67 -1.16 1.54 1.21
C ILE A 67 -0.63 1.58 2.64
N GLY A 68 -0.35 0.40 3.19
CA GLY A 68 0.30 0.23 4.49
C GLY A 68 1.80 -0.05 4.36
N ASP A 69 2.53 0.20 5.44
CA ASP A 69 3.91 -0.29 5.57
C ASP A 69 3.92 -1.81 5.76
N THR A 70 5.06 -2.44 5.47
CA THR A 70 5.27 -3.88 5.69
C THR A 70 6.43 -4.12 6.65
N ARG A 71 6.64 -5.37 7.06
CA ARG A 71 7.70 -5.75 7.98
C ARG A 71 8.43 -6.99 7.49
N LYS A 72 9.76 -6.93 7.48
CA LYS A 72 10.67 -8.05 7.17
C LYS A 72 11.67 -8.16 8.31
N ASN A 73 11.90 -9.36 8.83
CA ASN A 73 12.86 -9.60 9.92
C ASN A 73 12.70 -8.64 11.13
N LYS A 74 11.45 -8.39 11.56
CA LYS A 74 11.06 -7.46 12.64
C LYS A 74 11.29 -5.96 12.37
N HIS A 75 11.90 -5.59 11.25
CA HIS A 75 12.14 -4.20 10.88
C HIS A 75 11.03 -3.68 9.98
N MET A 76 10.57 -2.46 10.25
CA MET A 76 9.60 -1.79 9.39
C MET A 76 10.23 -1.48 8.05
N ILE A 77 9.49 -1.76 6.98
CA ILE A 77 9.82 -1.32 5.63
C ILE A 77 8.80 -0.24 5.26
N PRO A 78 9.24 0.99 4.94
CA PRO A 78 8.36 2.12 4.64
C PRO A 78 7.77 2.00 3.22
N LEU A 79 7.05 0.93 2.96
CA LEU A 79 6.51 0.60 1.64
C LEU A 79 5.57 1.68 1.13
N GLY A 80 4.82 2.33 2.03
CA GLY A 80 3.92 3.42 1.65
C GLY A 80 4.69 4.58 1.03
N PHE A 81 5.76 5.03 1.68
CA PHE A 81 6.59 6.12 1.18
C PHE A 81 7.35 5.77 -0.09
N LYS A 82 7.89 4.54 -0.19
CA LYS A 82 8.53 4.08 -1.45
C LYS A 82 7.54 4.09 -2.61
N THR A 83 6.29 3.67 -2.38
CA THR A 83 5.24 3.73 -3.40
C THR A 83 4.87 5.17 -3.75
N MET A 84 4.83 6.07 -2.76
CA MET A 84 4.61 7.49 -2.99
C MET A 84 5.69 8.11 -3.90
N GLU A 85 6.96 7.74 -3.70
CA GLU A 85 8.08 8.16 -4.55
C GLU A 85 7.96 7.64 -5.98
N VAL A 86 7.52 6.40 -6.17
CA VAL A 86 7.24 5.82 -7.49
C VAL A 86 6.19 6.64 -8.25
N PHE A 87 5.10 7.06 -7.59
CA PHE A 87 4.08 7.87 -8.24
C PHE A 87 4.56 9.28 -8.56
N GLN A 88 5.35 9.90 -7.68
CA GLN A 88 5.98 11.18 -7.98
C GLN A 88 6.93 11.08 -9.17
N SER A 89 7.69 9.98 -9.28
CA SER A 89 8.59 9.71 -10.40
C SER A 89 7.84 9.56 -11.73
N ALA A 90 6.58 9.11 -11.71
CA ALA A 90 5.72 9.04 -12.90
C ALA A 90 5.14 10.42 -13.32
N GLY A 91 5.40 11.49 -12.56
CA GLY A 91 4.99 12.86 -12.86
C GLY A 91 3.81 13.39 -12.03
N PHE A 92 3.30 12.60 -11.08
CA PHE A 92 2.28 13.08 -10.16
C PHE A 92 2.84 14.06 -9.12
N LEU A 93 2.03 15.03 -8.70
CA LEU A 93 2.33 15.89 -7.57
C LEU A 93 1.57 15.42 -6.33
N LEU A 94 2.27 15.20 -5.22
CA LEU A 94 1.62 14.89 -3.95
C LEU A 94 0.79 16.09 -3.48
N LYS A 95 -0.51 15.87 -3.26
CA LYS A 95 -1.44 16.90 -2.82
C LYS A 95 -1.76 16.78 -1.33
N GLU A 96 -2.10 15.58 -0.87
CA GLU A 96 -2.39 15.31 0.55
C GLU A 96 -1.81 13.95 0.97
N THR A 97 -1.43 13.85 2.25
CA THR A 97 -1.16 12.57 2.92
C THR A 97 -2.17 12.40 4.04
N ILE A 98 -3.04 11.40 3.92
CA ILE A 98 -4.07 11.12 4.91
C ILE A 98 -3.69 9.83 5.65
N ILE A 99 -3.80 9.82 6.97
CA ILE A 99 -3.53 8.64 7.78
C ILE A 99 -4.87 7.99 8.14
N LYS A 100 -5.08 6.76 7.66
CA LYS A 100 -6.23 5.94 8.04
C LYS A 100 -5.83 5.04 9.20
N GLN A 101 -6.29 5.37 10.39
CA GLN A 101 -6.17 4.49 11.54
C GLN A 101 -7.08 3.26 11.38
N GLN A 102 -6.55 2.08 11.66
CA GLN A 102 -7.31 0.84 11.68
C GLN A 102 -7.98 0.69 13.04
N HIS A 103 -9.28 0.98 13.11
CA HIS A 103 -10.04 0.91 14.37
C HIS A 103 -10.56 -0.50 14.70
N ASN A 104 -10.51 -1.45 13.75
CA ASN A 104 -11.06 -2.81 13.89
C ASN A 104 -10.03 -3.93 13.72
N CYS A 105 -8.73 -3.65 13.92
CA CYS A 105 -7.78 -4.72 14.18
C CYS A 105 -8.01 -5.23 15.60
N GLN A 106 -9.07 -6.03 15.80
CA GLN A 106 -9.02 -7.05 16.83
C GLN A 106 -7.87 -7.96 16.43
N ALA A 107 -6.67 -7.62 16.90
CA ALA A 107 -5.59 -8.56 17.04
C ALA A 107 -6.17 -9.67 17.93
N ASN A 108 -6.86 -10.64 17.32
CA ASN A 108 -7.17 -11.92 17.95
C ASN A 108 -5.93 -12.27 18.75
N GLY A 109 -6.08 -12.57 20.05
CA GLY A 109 -4.98 -12.50 21.05
C GLY A 109 -3.65 -13.09 20.61
N PHE A 110 -3.65 -14.01 19.63
CA PHE A 110 -2.53 -14.39 18.78
C PHE A 110 -1.56 -13.26 18.35
N TRP A 111 -2.03 -12.17 17.73
CA TRP A 111 -1.14 -11.11 17.19
C TRP A 111 -0.53 -10.24 18.29
N TYR A 112 -1.30 -9.97 19.34
CA TYR A 112 -0.82 -9.27 20.53
C TYR A 112 0.19 -10.13 21.31
N ASN A 113 -0.10 -11.40 21.52
CA ASN A 113 0.84 -12.32 22.18
C ASN A 113 2.12 -12.50 21.35
N SER A 114 2.01 -12.55 20.03
CA SER A 114 3.16 -12.62 19.12
C SER A 114 3.99 -11.34 19.13
N SER A 115 3.35 -10.16 19.19
CA SER A 115 4.04 -8.87 19.23
C SER A 115 4.83 -8.70 20.53
N VAL A 116 4.26 -9.13 21.67
CA VAL A 116 4.95 -9.19 22.97
C VAL A 116 6.07 -10.23 22.95
N LYS A 117 5.79 -11.46 22.50
CA LYS A 117 6.76 -12.57 22.46
C LYS A 117 7.97 -12.27 21.55
N HIS A 118 7.75 -11.58 20.44
CA HIS A 118 8.79 -11.31 19.46
C HIS A 118 9.30 -9.87 19.47
N ASN A 119 8.81 -9.05 20.42
CA ASN A 119 9.18 -7.66 20.68
C ASN A 119 9.09 -6.75 19.45
N PHE A 120 7.88 -6.59 18.90
CA PHE A 120 7.61 -5.65 17.80
C PHE A 120 6.26 -4.95 17.98
N LEU A 121 6.08 -3.76 17.39
CA LEU A 121 4.82 -3.01 17.46
C LEU A 121 3.86 -3.39 16.31
N LEU A 122 2.57 -3.50 16.59
CA LEU A 122 1.56 -3.71 15.53
C LEU A 122 1.43 -2.46 14.66
N ILE A 123 1.27 -2.65 13.35
CA ILE A 123 0.93 -1.56 12.43
C ILE A 123 -0.56 -1.28 12.61
N ALA A 124 -0.91 -0.05 12.93
CA ALA A 124 -2.29 0.36 13.21
C ALA A 124 -2.81 1.41 12.23
N HIS A 125 -2.07 1.67 11.15
CA HIS A 125 -2.40 2.70 10.18
C HIS A 125 -2.02 2.32 8.76
N GLU A 126 -2.72 2.94 7.82
CA GLU A 126 -2.43 2.93 6.39
C GLU A 126 -2.35 4.39 5.92
N TYR A 127 -1.56 4.65 4.89
CA TYR A 127 -1.50 5.96 4.24
C TYR A 127 -2.43 5.97 3.04
N LEU A 128 -3.25 7.01 2.94
CA LEU A 128 -3.96 7.38 1.74
C LEU A 128 -3.25 8.60 1.13
N PHE A 129 -2.41 8.35 0.13
CA PHE A 129 -1.77 9.42 -0.63
C PHE A 129 -2.70 9.89 -1.72
N VAL A 130 -2.91 11.22 -1.79
CA VAL A 130 -3.69 11.86 -2.85
C VAL A 130 -2.74 12.65 -3.73
N PHE A 131 -2.73 12.31 -5.02
CA PHE A 131 -1.90 12.91 -6.05
C PHE A 131 -2.73 13.73 -7.02
N ARG A 132 -2.14 14.78 -7.60
CA ARG A 132 -2.70 15.54 -8.73
C ARG A 132 -1.81 15.37 -9.95
N LYS A 133 -2.43 15.15 -11.12
CA LYS A 133 -1.73 15.32 -12.40
C LYS A 133 -1.68 16.81 -12.75
N PRO A 134 -0.48 17.41 -12.91
CA PRO A 134 -0.36 18.82 -13.29
C PRO A 134 -0.94 19.08 -14.68
N GLU A 135 -1.08 20.37 -15.01
CA GLU A 135 -1.50 20.83 -16.34
C GLU A 135 -0.47 20.48 -17.42
#